data_AF-A0A1E4RZH3-F1
#
_entry.id   AF-A0A1E4RZH3-F1
#
_cell.length_a   1.000
_cell.length_b   1.000
_cell.length_c   1.000
_cell.angle_alpha   90.00
_cell.angle_beta   90.00
_cell.angle_gamma   90.00
#
_symmetry.space_group_name_H-M   'P 1'
#
loop_
_entity.id
_entity.type
_entity.pdbx_description
1 polymer ?
#
loop_
_entity_poly.entity_id
_entity_poly.type
_entity_poly.pdbx_seq_one_letter_code
_entity_poly.pdbx_strand_id
1 'polypeptide(L)'
;MICSSVLNSNGVTLKASKGKYLAKTGDKVSFNHAAIDTSCIFKVDFQDDGTVTLAIGDEHILATPEGELELRGSGEATRFVLRVQMRNTVRGKRMIEELSGKKDVSSIEEEAIVNDAVQSLMKYNVELTDELVKRLEDAHKRGRLNEQLIEERTKLKSDSRC
;
A
#
# COMPACT_ATOMS: atom_id res chain seq x y z
N MET A 1 8.63 34.08 -21.90
CA MET A 1 8.97 32.76 -22.46
C MET A 1 8.36 31.71 -21.53
N ILE A 2 7.16 31.23 -21.84
CA ILE A 2 6.43 30.27 -20.99
C ILE A 2 6.72 28.88 -21.58
N CYS A 3 7.73 28.19 -21.06
CA CYS A 3 7.90 26.76 -21.34
C CYS A 3 6.86 25.98 -20.53
N SER A 4 5.66 25.87 -21.08
CA SER A 4 4.72 24.82 -20.69
C SER A 4 4.96 23.62 -21.59
N SER A 5 5.95 22.80 -21.25
CA SER A 5 6.02 21.44 -21.81
C SER A 5 4.90 20.65 -21.15
N VAL A 6 3.75 20.63 -21.79
CA VAL A 6 2.67 19.67 -21.52
C VAL A 6 3.32 18.29 -21.60
N LEU A 7 3.46 17.62 -20.45
CA LEU A 7 3.87 16.22 -20.35
C LEU A 7 2.76 15.35 -20.97
N ASN A 8 2.70 15.32 -22.29
CA ASN A 8 1.97 14.32 -23.04
C ASN A 8 2.74 13.00 -22.93
N SER A 9 2.52 12.26 -21.85
CA SER A 9 2.99 10.89 -21.76
C SER A 9 2.01 10.10 -20.90
N ASN A 10 1.52 8.98 -21.44
CA ASN A 10 0.70 7.98 -20.74
C ASN A 10 1.51 7.24 -19.65
N GLY A 11 2.45 7.92 -19.00
CA GLY A 11 3.34 7.37 -18.00
C GLY A 11 2.83 7.65 -16.59
N VAL A 12 3.28 6.83 -15.66
CA VAL A 12 2.99 6.95 -14.24
C VAL A 12 4.27 7.32 -13.49
N THR A 13 4.10 8.03 -12.38
CA THR A 13 5.15 8.25 -11.40
C THR A 13 4.90 7.38 -10.18
N LEU A 14 5.91 6.67 -9.71
CA LEU A 14 5.82 5.85 -8.49
C LEU A 14 6.43 6.62 -7.32
N LYS A 15 5.67 6.80 -6.23
CA LYS A 15 6.09 7.57 -5.06
C LYS A 15 6.15 6.68 -3.82
N ALA A 16 7.29 6.66 -3.15
CA ALA A 16 7.45 6.01 -1.85
C ALA A 16 6.68 6.76 -0.76
N SER A 17 6.34 6.05 0.31
CA SER A 17 5.63 6.62 1.49
C SER A 17 6.35 7.81 2.12
N LYS A 18 7.70 7.85 2.05
CA LYS A 18 8.54 8.95 2.54
C LYS A 18 8.59 10.17 1.60
N GLY A 19 7.82 10.16 0.52
CA GLY A 19 7.64 11.30 -0.37
C GLY A 19 8.61 11.40 -1.54
N LYS A 20 9.56 10.47 -1.67
CA LYS A 20 10.50 10.39 -2.79
C LYS A 20 9.92 9.60 -3.95
N TYR A 21 10.30 9.95 -5.17
CA TYR A 21 9.85 9.29 -6.40
C TYR A 21 10.88 8.25 -6.85
N LEU A 22 10.40 7.17 -7.46
CA LEU A 22 11.24 6.25 -8.23
C LEU A 22 11.77 7.02 -9.44
N ALA A 23 13.08 7.00 -9.62
CA ALA A 23 13.72 7.65 -10.74
C ALA A 23 14.87 6.82 -11.29
N LYS A 24 15.09 6.95 -12.60
CA LYS A 24 16.28 6.46 -13.27
C LYS A 24 17.51 7.28 -12.87
N THR A 25 18.57 6.58 -12.45
CA THR A 25 19.91 7.14 -12.20
C THR A 25 20.94 6.26 -12.89
N GLY A 26 21.40 6.66 -14.08
CA GLY A 26 22.26 5.80 -14.90
C GLY A 26 21.49 4.55 -15.37
N ASP A 27 22.03 3.37 -15.08
CA ASP A 27 21.46 2.06 -15.37
C ASP A 27 20.64 1.48 -14.19
N LYS A 28 20.43 2.26 -13.12
CA LYS A 28 19.68 1.84 -11.94
C LYS A 28 18.42 2.67 -11.74
N VAL A 29 17.49 2.15 -10.94
CA VAL A 29 16.33 2.89 -10.45
C VAL A 29 16.28 2.88 -8.92
N SER A 30 15.93 4.01 -8.32
CA SER A 30 15.81 4.11 -6.85
C SER A 30 14.83 5.19 -6.40
N PHE A 31 14.32 5.05 -5.17
CA PHE A 31 13.39 6.00 -4.55
C PHE A 31 14.12 7.12 -3.78
N ASN A 32 14.95 7.89 -4.47
CA ASN A 32 15.71 9.00 -3.87
C ASN A 32 15.34 10.37 -4.43
N HIS A 33 14.56 10.41 -5.52
CA HIS A 33 14.34 11.66 -6.25
C HIS A 33 13.26 12.53 -5.61
N ALA A 34 13.53 13.83 -5.50
CA ALA A 34 12.69 14.76 -4.73
C ALA A 34 11.58 15.40 -5.55
N ALA A 35 11.81 15.60 -6.85
CA ALA A 35 10.90 16.25 -7.77
C ALA A 35 10.54 15.30 -8.91
N ILE A 36 9.39 15.53 -9.54
CA ILE A 36 8.99 14.81 -10.74
C ILE A 36 9.68 15.48 -11.93
N ASP A 37 10.43 14.70 -12.69
CA ASP A 37 10.95 15.04 -14.00
C ASP A 37 10.86 13.83 -14.94
N THR A 38 11.45 13.92 -16.14
CA THR A 38 11.41 12.86 -17.14
C THR A 38 12.03 11.54 -16.67
N SER A 39 12.94 11.55 -15.70
CA SER A 39 13.53 10.34 -15.13
C SER A 39 12.56 9.56 -14.22
N CYS A 40 11.43 10.16 -13.85
CA CYS A 40 10.40 9.58 -12.99
C CYS A 40 9.21 8.99 -13.74
N ILE A 41 9.18 9.10 -15.07
CA ILE A 41 7.99 8.77 -15.87
C ILE A 41 8.17 7.37 -16.44
N PHE A 42 7.43 6.42 -15.86
CA PHE A 42 7.46 5.02 -16.27
C PHE A 42 6.20 4.65 -17.05
N LYS A 43 6.35 3.85 -18.09
CA LYS A 43 5.24 3.18 -18.76
C LYS A 43 4.91 1.89 -18.01
N VAL A 44 3.62 1.62 -17.84
CA VAL A 44 3.12 0.37 -17.26
C VAL A 44 2.50 -0.44 -18.38
N ASP A 45 3.06 -1.61 -18.67
CA ASP A 45 2.56 -2.50 -19.70
C ASP A 45 1.96 -3.76 -19.06
N PHE A 46 0.62 -3.89 -19.16
CA PHE A 46 -0.12 -5.03 -18.63
C PHE A 46 0.05 -6.25 -19.52
N GLN A 47 0.30 -7.39 -18.90
CA GLN A 47 0.46 -8.68 -19.56
C GLN A 47 -0.83 -9.50 -19.41
N ASP A 48 -1.02 -10.49 -20.29
CA ASP A 48 -2.23 -11.33 -20.30
C ASP A 48 -2.42 -12.15 -19.01
N ASP A 49 -1.34 -12.39 -18.25
CA ASP A 49 -1.35 -13.11 -16.97
C ASP A 49 -1.67 -12.21 -15.75
N GLY A 50 -2.03 -10.95 -15.99
CA GLY A 50 -2.34 -9.98 -14.95
C GLY A 50 -1.10 -9.40 -14.25
N THR A 51 0.11 -9.72 -14.70
CA THR A 51 1.33 -9.03 -14.28
C THR A 51 1.56 -7.75 -15.09
N VAL A 52 2.51 -6.93 -14.65
CA VAL A 52 2.93 -5.74 -15.37
C VAL A 52 4.44 -5.71 -15.54
N THR A 53 4.91 -5.07 -16.60
CA THR A 53 6.28 -4.61 -16.72
C THR A 53 6.32 -3.09 -16.58
N LEU A 54 7.45 -2.57 -16.11
CA LEU A 54 7.69 -1.15 -15.93
C LEU A 54 8.86 -0.75 -16.83
N ALA A 55 8.65 0.25 -17.68
CA ALA A 55 9.65 0.72 -18.64
C ALA A 55 9.87 2.23 -18.56
N ILE A 56 11.07 2.68 -18.90
CA ILE A 56 11.41 4.09 -19.11
C ILE A 56 12.20 4.21 -20.41
N GLY A 57 11.62 4.89 -21.40
CA GLY A 57 12.12 4.79 -22.78
C GLY A 57 12.02 3.35 -23.28
N ASP A 58 13.14 2.82 -23.79
CA ASP A 58 13.23 1.45 -24.32
C ASP A 58 13.72 0.41 -23.30
N GLU A 59 14.00 0.86 -22.06
CA GLU A 59 14.55 0.02 -21.00
C GLU A 59 13.46 -0.37 -19.99
N HIS A 60 13.59 -1.58 -19.46
CA HIS A 60 12.66 -2.18 -18.51
C HIS A 60 13.34 -2.41 -17.16
N ILE A 61 12.55 -2.34 -16.09
CA ILE A 61 13.05 -2.66 -14.75
C ILE A 61 13.30 -4.18 -14.65
N LEU A 62 14.51 -4.53 -14.27
CA LEU A 62 14.94 -5.87 -13.87
C LEU A 62 15.22 -5.87 -12.36
N ALA A 63 14.64 -6.83 -11.63
CA ALA A 63 15.02 -7.11 -10.26
C ALA A 63 16.10 -8.18 -10.24
N THR A 64 17.29 -7.87 -9.71
CA THR A 64 18.39 -8.83 -9.60
C THR A 64 18.15 -9.82 -8.45
N PRO A 65 18.82 -10.99 -8.44
CA PRO A 65 18.75 -11.93 -7.31
C PRO A 65 19.11 -11.32 -5.95
N GLU A 66 19.95 -10.29 -5.95
CA GLU A 66 20.41 -9.54 -4.78
C GLU A 66 19.37 -8.50 -4.31
N GLY A 67 18.27 -8.32 -5.04
CA GLY A 67 17.20 -7.38 -4.73
C GLY A 67 17.46 -5.95 -5.22
N GLU A 68 18.45 -5.74 -6.09
CA GLU A 68 18.67 -4.46 -6.74
C GLU A 68 17.70 -4.27 -7.92
N LEU A 69 17.43 -3.02 -8.28
CA LEU A 69 16.61 -2.68 -9.45
C LEU A 69 17.47 -1.99 -10.50
N GLU A 70 17.59 -2.65 -11.64
CA GLU A 70 18.38 -2.21 -12.80
C GLU A 70 17.48 -1.95 -14.01
N LEU A 71 18.02 -1.26 -15.00
CA LEU A 71 17.41 -1.05 -16.29
C LEU A 71 18.14 -1.90 -17.34
N ARG A 72 17.37 -2.72 -18.06
CA ARG A 72 17.87 -3.56 -19.15
C ARG A 72 16.98 -3.45 -20.38
N GLY A 73 17.48 -3.90 -21.52
CA GLY A 73 16.71 -3.96 -22.75
C GLY A 73 15.47 -4.84 -22.64
N SER A 74 14.55 -4.73 -23.60
CA SER A 74 13.22 -5.34 -23.60
C SER A 74 13.17 -6.88 -23.42
N GLY A 75 14.26 -7.60 -23.61
CA GLY A 75 14.33 -9.06 -23.43
C GLY A 75 14.40 -9.56 -21.99
N GLU A 76 14.68 -8.68 -21.01
CA GLU A 76 15.00 -9.07 -19.63
C GLU A 76 14.08 -8.41 -18.58
N ALA A 77 12.85 -8.06 -18.96
CA ALA A 77 11.93 -7.38 -18.06
C ALA A 77 11.45 -8.29 -16.92
N THR A 78 11.51 -7.78 -15.68
CA THR A 78 10.84 -8.44 -14.55
C THR A 78 9.34 -8.20 -14.61
N ARG A 79 8.55 -9.27 -14.39
CA ARG A 79 7.10 -9.19 -14.21
C ARG A 79 6.77 -8.87 -12.75
N PHE A 80 6.01 -7.82 -12.54
CA PHE A 80 5.55 -7.38 -11.22
C PHE A 80 4.06 -7.61 -11.07
N VAL A 81 3.62 -7.87 -9.83
CA VAL A 81 2.20 -7.88 -9.49
C VAL A 81 1.87 -6.56 -8.79
N LEU A 82 1.03 -5.73 -9.40
CA LEU A 82 0.49 -4.55 -8.74
C LEU A 82 -0.62 -4.96 -7.78
N ARG A 83 -0.39 -4.73 -6.49
CA ARG A 83 -1.41 -4.94 -5.46
C ARG A 83 -1.87 -3.60 -4.95
N VAL A 84 -3.17 -3.35 -5.05
CA VAL A 84 -3.79 -2.20 -4.41
C VAL A 84 -3.73 -2.43 -2.89
N GLN A 85 -2.77 -1.77 -2.24
CA GLN A 85 -2.78 -1.68 -0.79
C GLN A 85 -3.75 -0.58 -0.39
N MET A 86 -5.04 -0.91 -0.45
CA MET A 86 -6.03 -0.15 0.29
C MET A 86 -5.75 -0.39 1.77
N ARG A 87 -4.99 0.52 2.40
CA ARG A 87 -5.33 0.84 3.79
C ARG A 87 -6.83 1.13 3.75
N ASN A 88 -7.63 0.38 4.49
CA ASN A 88 -9.05 0.65 4.73
C ASN A 88 -9.19 2.03 5.38
N THR A 89 -9.00 3.09 4.61
CA THR A 89 -9.37 4.43 5.03
C THR A 89 -10.87 4.52 4.83
N VAL A 90 -11.58 4.99 5.85
CA VAL A 90 -13.03 5.21 5.82
C VAL A 90 -13.43 5.95 4.54
N ARG A 91 -12.58 6.89 4.09
CA ARG A 91 -12.76 7.64 2.84
C ARG A 91 -12.70 6.79 1.57
N GLY A 92 -11.81 5.80 1.49
CA GLY A 92 -11.71 4.88 0.35
C GLY A 92 -12.89 3.92 0.26
N LYS A 93 -13.36 3.38 1.39
CA LYS A 93 -14.60 2.59 1.46
C LYS A 93 -15.82 3.44 1.06
N ARG A 94 -15.94 4.65 1.61
CA ARG A 94 -17.05 5.58 1.30
C ARG A 94 -17.11 5.96 -0.18
N MET A 95 -15.95 6.19 -0.81
CA MET A 95 -15.90 6.45 -2.25
C MET A 95 -16.37 5.25 -3.09
N ILE A 96 -16.04 4.02 -2.68
CA ILE A 96 -16.50 2.81 -3.36
C ILE A 96 -18.00 2.58 -3.14
N GLU A 97 -18.52 2.86 -1.94
CA GLU A 97 -19.95 2.76 -1.61
C GLU A 97 -20.78 3.84 -2.34
N GLU A 98 -20.28 5.07 -2.41
CA GLU A 98 -20.87 6.18 -3.17
C GLU A 98 -20.87 5.89 -4.68
N LEU A 99 -19.80 5.28 -5.21
CA LEU A 99 -19.70 4.89 -6.63
C LEU A 99 -20.52 3.63 -6.96
N SER A 100 -20.73 2.73 -6.01
CA SER A 100 -21.45 1.46 -6.23
C SER A 100 -22.94 1.52 -5.88
N GLY A 101 -23.43 2.64 -5.34
CA GLY A 101 -24.84 2.85 -5.03
C GLY A 101 -25.43 1.90 -3.98
N LYS A 102 -24.59 1.12 -3.30
CA LYS A 102 -25.03 0.13 -2.31
C LYS A 102 -25.09 0.79 -0.93
N LYS A 103 -26.31 1.18 -0.55
CA LYS A 103 -26.66 1.44 0.84
C LYS A 103 -26.83 0.09 1.57
N ASP A 104 -26.31 0.02 2.78
CA ASP A 104 -26.63 -0.96 3.84
C ASP A 104 -25.96 -2.35 3.77
N VAL A 105 -24.61 -2.39 3.82
CA VAL A 105 -23.82 -3.61 4.15
C VAL A 105 -22.90 -3.40 5.38
N SER A 106 -22.88 -2.19 5.95
CA SER A 106 -21.84 -1.78 6.91
C SER A 106 -21.91 -2.49 8.27
N SER A 107 -23.10 -2.86 8.77
CA SER A 107 -23.25 -3.43 10.11
C SER A 107 -22.75 -4.88 10.23
N ILE A 108 -22.92 -5.69 9.18
CA ILE A 108 -22.50 -7.11 9.19
C ILE A 108 -20.97 -7.21 9.01
N GLU A 109 -20.38 -6.31 8.22
CA GLU A 109 -18.92 -6.28 8.04
C GLU A 109 -18.16 -5.71 9.25
N GLU A 110 -18.76 -4.75 9.98
CA GLU A 110 -18.16 -4.19 11.20
C GLU A 110 -17.99 -5.25 12.29
N GLU A 111 -19.03 -6.05 12.55
CA GLU A 111 -18.97 -7.14 13.53
C GLU A 111 -17.93 -8.20 13.16
N ALA A 112 -17.81 -8.55 11.87
CA ALA A 112 -16.81 -9.51 11.40
C ALA A 112 -15.37 -9.01 11.61
N ILE A 113 -15.11 -7.73 11.35
CA ILE A 113 -13.78 -7.13 11.50
C ILE A 113 -13.36 -7.04 12.98
N VAL A 114 -14.29 -6.68 13.87
CA VAL A 114 -14.03 -6.64 15.31
C VAL A 114 -13.85 -8.07 15.86
N ASN A 115 -14.64 -9.03 15.40
CA ASN A 115 -14.47 -10.45 15.77
C ASN A 115 -13.11 -11.01 15.33
N ASP A 116 -12.64 -10.70 14.12
CA ASP A 116 -11.30 -11.09 13.67
C ASP A 116 -10.19 -10.46 14.52
N ALA A 117 -10.37 -9.21 14.95
CA ALA A 117 -9.44 -8.53 15.87
C ALA A 117 -9.41 -9.20 17.25
N VAL A 118 -10.58 -9.59 17.78
CA VAL A 118 -10.69 -10.35 19.03
C VAL A 118 -9.99 -11.71 18.91
N GLN A 119 -10.28 -12.48 17.87
CA GLN A 119 -9.64 -13.78 17.63
C GLN A 119 -8.12 -13.64 17.48
N SER A 120 -7.68 -12.55 16.84
CA SER A 120 -6.26 -12.23 16.70
C SER A 120 -5.60 -11.96 18.05
N LEU A 121 -6.26 -11.29 19.00
CA LEU A 121 -5.73 -11.04 20.35
C LEU A 121 -5.79 -12.29 21.25
N MET A 122 -6.81 -13.13 21.12
CA MET A 122 -6.91 -14.40 21.85
C MET A 122 -5.73 -15.33 21.56
N LYS A 123 -5.21 -15.32 20.33
CA LYS A 123 -3.98 -16.06 19.96
C LYS A 123 -2.72 -15.60 20.73
N TYR A 124 -2.75 -14.42 21.33
CA TYR A 124 -1.66 -13.87 22.15
C TYR A 124 -1.97 -13.92 23.65
N ASN A 125 -2.96 -14.72 24.09
CA ASN A 125 -3.39 -14.84 25.49
C ASN A 125 -3.83 -13.50 26.12
N VAL A 126 -4.32 -12.56 25.31
CA VAL A 126 -4.99 -11.35 25.84
C VAL A 126 -6.33 -11.79 26.41
N GLU A 127 -6.61 -11.40 27.66
CA GLU A 127 -7.91 -11.63 28.29
C GLU A 127 -9.01 -10.87 27.55
N LEU A 128 -10.08 -11.58 27.19
CA LEU A 128 -11.23 -10.99 26.52
C LEU A 128 -12.16 -10.36 27.56
N THR A 129 -12.24 -9.03 27.57
CA THR A 129 -13.17 -8.27 28.41
C THR A 129 -14.11 -7.42 27.57
N ASP A 130 -15.29 -7.10 28.09
CA ASP A 130 -16.25 -6.22 27.42
C ASP A 130 -15.65 -4.84 27.11
N GLU A 131 -14.76 -4.37 27.97
CA GLU A 131 -14.02 -3.12 27.75
C GLU A 131 -13.03 -3.22 26.57
N LEU A 132 -12.38 -4.37 26.39
CA LEU A 132 -11.49 -4.61 25.26
C LEU A 132 -12.29 -4.58 23.95
N VAL A 133 -13.42 -5.28 23.89
CA VAL A 133 -14.30 -5.30 22.71
C VAL A 133 -14.74 -3.90 22.36
N LYS A 134 -15.21 -3.13 23.35
CA LYS A 134 -15.62 -1.73 23.15
C LYS A 134 -14.47 -0.84 22.65
N ARG A 135 -13.24 -1.01 23.17
CA ARG A 135 -12.05 -0.29 22.69
C ARG A 135 -11.72 -0.64 21.23
N LEU A 136 -11.88 -1.90 20.84
CA LEU A 136 -11.66 -2.35 19.45
C LEU A 136 -12.74 -1.81 18.50
N GLU A 137 -14.00 -1.78 18.91
CA GLU A 137 -15.09 -1.17 18.14
C GLU A 137 -14.86 0.34 17.95
N ASP A 138 -14.52 1.06 19.01
CA ASP A 138 -14.22 2.49 18.95
C ASP A 138 -12.96 2.78 18.12
N ALA A 139 -11.93 1.93 18.23
CA ALA A 139 -10.74 2.02 17.39
C ALA A 139 -11.06 1.72 15.92
N HIS A 140 -11.93 0.76 15.63
CA HIS A 140 -12.39 0.45 14.28
C HIS A 140 -13.13 1.63 13.65
N LYS A 141 -14.10 2.21 14.37
CA LYS A 141 -14.85 3.41 13.94
C LYS A 141 -13.94 4.61 13.67
N ARG A 142 -12.83 4.72 14.40
CA ARG A 142 -11.81 5.78 14.24
C ARG A 142 -10.71 5.43 13.22
N GLY A 143 -10.75 4.24 12.61
CA GLY A 143 -9.74 3.77 11.66
C GLY A 143 -8.37 3.47 12.29
N ARG A 144 -8.33 3.21 13.60
CA ARG A 144 -7.12 2.97 14.41
C ARG A 144 -7.04 1.56 15.01
N LEU A 145 -7.74 0.59 14.40
CA LEU A 145 -7.83 -0.78 14.94
C LEU A 145 -6.45 -1.45 15.06
N ASN A 146 -5.55 -1.22 14.10
CA ASN A 146 -4.21 -1.80 14.12
C ASN A 146 -3.34 -1.20 15.22
N GLU A 147 -3.43 0.12 15.45
CA GLU A 147 -2.75 0.79 16.56
C GLU A 147 -3.24 0.22 17.90
N GLN A 148 -4.56 0.07 18.07
CA GLN A 148 -5.14 -0.52 19.29
C GLN A 148 -4.66 -1.97 19.49
N LEU A 149 -4.62 -2.79 18.44
CA LEU A 149 -4.12 -4.17 18.51
C LEU A 149 -2.64 -4.22 18.95
N ILE A 150 -1.82 -3.30 18.48
CA ILE A 150 -0.41 -3.19 18.89
C ILE A 150 -0.33 -2.78 20.35
N GLU A 151 -1.09 -1.76 20.77
CA GLU A 151 -1.13 -1.30 22.16
C GLU A 151 -1.51 -2.42 23.12
N GLU A 152 -2.60 -3.16 22.85
CA GLU A 152 -3.04 -4.27 23.71
C GLU A 152 -2.02 -5.42 23.75
N ARG A 153 -1.36 -5.73 22.63
CA ARG A 153 -0.26 -6.72 22.62
C ARG A 153 0.98 -6.23 23.37
N THR A 154 1.28 -4.94 23.36
CA THR A 154 2.44 -4.38 24.06
C THR A 154 2.25 -4.33 25.57
N LYS A 155 1.02 -4.15 26.07
CA LYS A 155 0.71 -4.23 27.50
C LYS A 155 1.09 -5.58 28.11
N LEU A 156 0.87 -6.67 27.37
CA LEU A 156 1.30 -8.01 27.81
C LEU A 156 2.82 -8.16 27.93
N LYS A 157 3.60 -7.48 27.07
CA LYS A 157 5.06 -7.52 27.11
C LYS A 157 5.66 -6.66 28.23
N SER A 158 4.93 -5.65 28.71
CA SER A 158 5.35 -4.87 29.87
C SER A 158 5.11 -5.60 31.19
N ASP A 159 4.09 -6.47 31.27
CA ASP A 159 3.82 -7.26 32.48
C ASP A 159 4.74 -8.48 32.65
N SER A 160 5.35 -8.98 31.57
CA SER A 160 6.29 -10.13 31.64
C SER A 160 7.72 -9.75 32.09
N ARG A 161 7.92 -8.58 32.70
CA ARG A 161 9.22 -8.09 33.21
C ARG A 161 9.24 -7.81 34.72
N CYS A 162 8.35 -8.44 35.47
CA CYS A 162 8.45 -8.54 36.93
C CYS A 162 9.03 -9.90 37.34
#